data_AF-A0A445BV93-F1
#
_entry.id   AF-A0A445BV93-F1
#
_cell.length_a   1.000
_cell.length_b   1.000
_cell.length_c   1.000
_cell.angle_alpha   90.00
_cell.angle_beta   90.00
_cell.angle_gamma   90.00
#
_symmetry.space_group_name_H-M   'P 1'
#
loop_
_entity.id
_entity.type
_entity.pdbx_description
1 polymer ?
#
loop_
_entity_poly.entity_id
_entity_poly.type
_entity_poly.pdbx_seq_one_letter_code
_entity_poly.pdbx_strand_id
1 'polypeptide(L)'
;MASEEIFLVLVHYRGSIKRKTRSGVKFTDKDPLCIIVTPTTTYDALVSSVLEKLGLEGVKRVKKFFYRIPTAVLHDTVKFDCFTIGSEEDLQVMFLSRRQFPEVRTPELLAKLVDVVSSSGGSNRNANTIAAVAGSSSRPAVASSSAPVYEPPMQPVASPSFAVDLSGNVGDEVRYGEHIPTEMTMTLSRI
;
A
#
# COMPACT_ATOMS: atom_id res chain seq x y z
N MET A 1 -23.01 19.84 -15.71
CA MET A 1 -22.16 18.74 -16.20
C MET A 1 -20.89 18.76 -15.38
N ALA A 2 -20.69 17.80 -14.47
CA ALA A 2 -19.39 17.65 -13.83
C ALA A 2 -18.41 17.21 -14.92
N SER A 3 -17.34 17.98 -15.16
CA SER A 3 -16.29 17.55 -16.06
C SER A 3 -15.72 16.25 -15.52
N GLU A 4 -15.68 15.21 -16.35
CA GLU A 4 -14.95 14.00 -16.02
C GLU A 4 -13.47 14.38 -15.91
N GLU A 5 -12.97 14.52 -14.69
CA GLU A 5 -11.56 14.79 -14.45
C GLU A 5 -10.77 13.54 -14.86
N ILE A 6 -10.21 13.57 -16.07
CA ILE A 6 -9.32 12.53 -16.58
C ILE A 6 -7.89 12.94 -16.24
N PHE A 7 -7.12 12.03 -15.66
CA PHE A 7 -5.72 12.27 -15.29
C PHE A 7 -4.78 11.35 -16.04
N LEU A 8 -3.64 11.92 -16.43
CA LEU A 8 -2.50 11.17 -16.90
C LEU A 8 -1.63 10.77 -15.71
N VAL A 9 -1.30 9.49 -15.58
CA VAL A 9 -0.44 8.96 -14.51
C VAL A 9 0.79 8.30 -15.11
N LEU A 10 1.96 8.60 -14.56
CA LEU A 10 3.21 7.93 -14.89
C LEU A 10 3.39 6.71 -13.98
N VAL A 11 3.51 5.52 -14.55
CA VAL A 11 3.73 4.28 -13.81
C VAL A 11 5.13 3.75 -14.11
N HIS A 12 6.00 3.87 -13.11
CA HIS A 12 7.33 3.30 -13.07
C HIS A 12 7.21 1.79 -12.80
N TYR A 13 8.07 0.96 -13.41
CA TYR A 13 7.99 -0.50 -13.26
C TYR A 13 9.34 -1.21 -13.26
N ARG A 14 10.42 -0.53 -13.70
CA ARG A 14 11.80 -1.06 -13.70
C ARG A 14 12.69 -0.48 -12.60
N GLY A 15 12.18 0.52 -11.89
CA GLY A 15 12.93 1.26 -10.88
C GLY A 15 12.71 0.81 -9.45
N SER A 16 13.36 1.57 -8.57
CA SER A 16 13.23 1.50 -7.11
C SER A 16 12.86 2.87 -6.53
N ILE A 17 12.45 2.87 -5.26
CA ILE A 17 12.12 4.07 -4.50
C ILE A 17 13.38 4.58 -3.80
N LYS A 18 13.89 5.75 -4.20
CA LYS A 18 14.91 6.47 -3.46
C LYS A 18 14.25 7.39 -2.44
N ARG A 19 14.49 7.12 -1.16
CA ARG A 19 14.05 7.95 -0.02
C ARG A 19 15.15 8.95 0.37
N LYS A 20 14.83 9.88 1.28
CA LYS A 20 15.76 10.91 1.80
C LYS A 20 16.38 11.77 0.68
N THR A 21 15.63 12.00 -0.39
CA THR A 21 16.02 12.96 -1.43
C THR A 21 15.71 14.38 -0.99
N ARG A 22 16.20 15.40 -1.72
CA ARG A 22 15.83 16.81 -1.47
C ARG A 22 14.31 17.00 -1.42
N SER A 23 13.58 16.28 -2.27
CA SER A 23 12.11 16.29 -2.35
C SER A 23 11.44 15.20 -1.49
N GLY A 24 12.16 14.48 -0.63
CA GLY A 24 11.64 13.34 0.15
C GLY A 24 11.79 12.02 -0.63
N VAL A 25 10.89 11.77 -1.58
CA VAL A 25 10.85 10.52 -2.38
C VAL A 25 11.09 10.78 -3.87
N LYS A 26 11.74 9.83 -4.56
CA LYS A 26 11.91 9.80 -6.02
C LYS A 26 11.91 8.36 -6.55
N PHE A 27 11.25 8.11 -7.67
CA PHE A 27 11.39 6.86 -8.42
C PHE A 27 12.59 6.94 -9.38
N THR A 28 13.34 5.85 -9.48
CA THR A 28 14.61 5.81 -10.24
C THR A 28 14.45 5.38 -11.69
N ASP A 29 13.29 4.83 -12.04
CA ASP A 29 12.97 4.48 -13.42
C ASP A 29 13.03 5.73 -14.30
N LYS A 30 13.51 5.55 -15.52
CA LYS A 30 13.72 6.62 -16.50
C LYS A 30 12.70 6.58 -17.62
N ASP A 31 11.98 5.47 -17.72
CA ASP A 31 11.05 5.20 -18.82
C ASP A 31 9.72 4.68 -18.25
N PRO A 32 8.98 5.54 -17.51
CA PRO A 32 7.68 5.16 -16.98
C PRO A 32 6.65 5.03 -18.10
N LEU A 33 5.78 4.04 -17.99
CA LEU A 33 4.62 3.91 -18.88
C LEU A 33 3.55 4.94 -18.48
N CYS A 34 2.69 5.28 -19.43
CA CYS A 34 1.68 6.31 -19.24
C CYS A 34 0.27 5.71 -19.29
N ILE A 35 -0.55 5.94 -18.27
CA ILE A 35 -1.94 5.45 -18.17
C ILE A 35 -2.89 6.61 -17.93
N ILE A 36 -4.05 6.54 -18.58
CA ILE A 36 -5.16 7.45 -18.33
C ILE A 36 -6.03 6.83 -17.23
N VAL A 37 -6.32 7.60 -16.19
CA VAL A 37 -7.20 7.21 -15.09
C VAL A 37 -8.29 8.24 -14.88
N THR A 38 -9.43 7.79 -14.37
CA THR A 38 -10.57 8.60 -13.94
C THR A 38 -10.84 8.32 -12.47
N PRO A 39 -11.54 9.21 -11.74
CA PRO A 39 -11.99 8.95 -10.37
C PRO A 39 -12.84 7.69 -10.20
N THR A 40 -13.36 7.13 -11.30
CA THR A 40 -14.11 5.87 -11.35
C THR A 40 -13.26 4.65 -11.74
N THR A 41 -11.97 4.86 -12.03
CA THR A 41 -11.03 3.77 -12.32
C THR A 41 -10.81 2.95 -11.07
N THR A 42 -11.10 1.66 -11.14
CA THR A 42 -10.90 0.74 -10.02
C THR A 42 -9.44 0.29 -9.92
N TYR A 43 -9.06 -0.21 -8.74
CA TYR A 43 -7.72 -0.78 -8.54
C TYR A 43 -7.39 -1.90 -9.56
N ASP A 44 -8.33 -2.81 -9.81
CA ASP A 44 -8.12 -3.92 -10.77
C ASP A 44 -8.03 -3.44 -12.21
N ALA A 45 -8.78 -2.40 -12.59
CA ALA A 45 -8.66 -1.78 -13.90
C ALA A 45 -7.28 -1.13 -14.10
N LEU A 46 -6.75 -0.47 -13.06
CA LEU A 46 -5.39 0.07 -13.07
C LEU A 46 -4.34 -1.05 -13.20
N VAL A 47 -4.48 -2.15 -12.45
CA VAL A 47 -3.61 -3.33 -12.56
C VAL A 47 -3.62 -3.89 -13.98
N SER A 48 -4.82 -4.11 -14.53
CA SER A 48 -5.01 -4.67 -15.87
C SER A 48 -4.36 -3.79 -16.94
N SER A 49 -4.60 -2.48 -16.87
CA SER A 49 -3.99 -1.52 -17.82
C SER A 49 -2.46 -1.52 -17.78
N VAL A 50 -1.85 -1.65 -16.60
CA VAL A 50 -0.40 -1.76 -16.46
C VAL A 50 0.13 -3.04 -17.09
N LEU A 51 -0.51 -4.18 -16.82
CA LEU A 51 -0.05 -5.48 -17.34
C LEU A 51 -0.25 -5.59 -18.85
N GLU A 52 -1.37 -5.11 -19.36
CA GLU A 52 -1.69 -5.08 -20.79
C GLU A 52 -0.66 -4.23 -21.56
N LYS A 53 -0.42 -2.99 -21.11
CA LYS A 53 0.55 -2.09 -21.77
C LYS A 53 1.97 -2.61 -21.76
N LEU A 54 2.33 -3.43 -20.77
CA LEU A 54 3.65 -4.06 -20.70
C LEU A 54 3.72 -5.40 -21.42
N GLY A 55 2.59 -5.96 -21.87
CA GLY A 55 2.52 -7.32 -22.44
C GLY A 55 2.87 -8.42 -21.43
N LEU A 56 2.53 -8.21 -20.15
CA LEU A 56 2.90 -9.10 -19.03
C LEU A 56 1.71 -9.85 -18.42
N GLU A 57 0.57 -9.85 -19.10
CA GLU A 57 -0.63 -10.55 -18.67
C GLU A 57 -0.37 -12.06 -18.55
N GLY A 58 -0.83 -12.68 -17.45
CA GLY A 58 -0.58 -14.09 -17.14
C GLY A 58 0.86 -14.45 -16.71
N VAL A 59 1.85 -13.59 -16.99
CA VAL A 59 3.26 -13.81 -16.63
C VAL A 59 3.61 -13.13 -15.30
N LYS A 60 3.17 -11.87 -15.13
CA LYS A 60 3.37 -11.09 -13.92
C LYS A 60 2.03 -10.73 -13.29
N ARG A 61 2.07 -10.44 -12.00
CA ARG A 61 1.00 -9.76 -11.26
C ARG A 61 1.56 -8.55 -10.54
N VAL A 62 0.75 -7.51 -10.40
CA VAL A 62 1.08 -6.35 -9.57
C VAL A 62 0.91 -6.75 -8.11
N LYS A 63 1.99 -6.75 -7.34
CA LYS A 63 1.95 -6.99 -5.89
C LYS A 63 1.37 -5.79 -5.13
N LYS A 64 1.70 -4.58 -5.58
CA LYS A 64 1.18 -3.31 -5.07
C LYS A 64 1.68 -2.14 -5.89
N PHE A 65 1.01 -1.00 -5.77
CA PHE A 65 1.50 0.28 -6.23
C PHE A 65 2.05 1.11 -5.08
N PHE A 66 3.02 1.96 -5.38
CA PHE A 66 3.46 3.03 -4.50
C PHE A 66 3.18 4.36 -5.16
N TYR A 67 2.40 5.21 -4.50
CA TYR A 67 2.14 6.57 -4.95
C TYR A 67 3.13 7.54 -4.33
N ARG A 68 3.71 8.38 -5.17
CA ARG A 68 4.55 9.50 -4.73
C ARG A 68 3.65 10.67 -4.33
N ILE A 69 3.08 10.58 -3.13
CA ILE A 69 2.10 11.53 -2.62
C ILE A 69 2.74 12.89 -2.30
N PRO A 70 2.23 14.01 -2.84
CA PRO A 70 2.64 15.34 -2.40
C PRO A 70 2.19 15.57 -0.96
N THR A 71 3.07 16.11 -0.13
CA THR A 71 2.77 16.39 1.29
C THR A 71 2.84 17.87 1.63
N ALA A 72 3.70 18.63 0.94
CA ALA A 72 3.79 20.07 1.11
C ALA A 72 4.35 20.73 -0.15
N VAL A 73 3.92 21.96 -0.41
CA VAL A 73 4.55 22.85 -1.41
C VAL A 73 5.32 23.91 -0.62
N LEU A 74 6.65 23.93 -0.80
CA LEU A 74 7.56 24.84 -0.11
C LEU A 74 8.30 25.68 -1.13
N HIS A 75 7.99 26.98 -1.20
CA HIS A 75 8.55 27.92 -2.18
C HIS A 75 8.63 27.26 -3.58
N ASP A 76 9.82 26.89 -4.05
CA ASP A 76 10.08 26.34 -5.38
C ASP A 76 10.12 24.80 -5.43
N THR A 77 9.75 24.11 -4.34
CA THR A 77 9.85 22.66 -4.25
C THR A 77 8.63 22.01 -3.65
N VAL A 78 8.19 20.92 -4.27
CA VAL A 78 7.19 20.03 -3.67
C VAL A 78 7.91 18.93 -2.88
N LYS A 79 7.47 18.72 -1.64
CA LYS A 79 7.86 17.59 -0.81
C LYS A 79 6.91 16.43 -1.06
N PHE A 80 7.48 15.24 -1.14
CA PHE A 80 6.76 14.02 -1.42
C PHE A 80 7.11 12.94 -0.40
N ASP A 81 6.10 12.17 -0.05
CA ASP A 81 6.26 10.90 0.65
C ASP A 81 5.86 9.72 -0.27
N CYS A 82 5.87 8.51 0.28
CA CYS A 82 5.55 7.27 -0.40
C CYS A 82 4.33 6.64 0.26
N PHE A 83 3.19 6.73 -0.41
CA PHE A 83 1.96 6.07 -0.01
C PHE A 83 1.86 4.70 -0.69
N THR A 84 1.32 3.68 -0.02
CA THR A 84 1.08 2.37 -0.65
C THR A 84 -0.37 2.32 -1.07
N ILE A 85 -0.65 1.91 -2.31
CA ILE A 85 -2.00 1.67 -2.79
C ILE A 85 -2.20 0.16 -2.87
N GLY A 86 -3.14 -0.36 -2.07
CA GLY A 86 -3.54 -1.76 -2.06
C GLY A 86 -5.05 -1.99 -2.14
N SER A 87 -5.87 -0.93 -2.12
CA SER A 87 -7.32 -1.01 -2.22
C SER A 87 -7.91 0.14 -3.06
N GLU A 88 -9.23 0.12 -3.21
CA GLU A 88 -9.98 1.18 -3.89
C GLU A 88 -9.93 2.50 -3.10
N GLU A 89 -10.05 2.43 -1.78
CA GLU A 89 -9.99 3.60 -0.89
C GLU A 89 -8.61 4.27 -0.96
N ASP A 90 -7.54 3.47 -1.01
CA ASP A 90 -6.19 3.97 -1.21
C ASP A 90 -6.02 4.67 -2.57
N LEU A 91 -6.68 4.16 -3.61
CA LEU A 91 -6.65 4.77 -4.94
C LEU A 91 -7.39 6.11 -4.94
N GLN A 92 -8.48 6.23 -4.18
CA GLN A 92 -9.18 7.50 -3.99
C GLN A 92 -8.30 8.59 -3.35
N VAL A 93 -7.39 8.23 -2.44
CA VAL A 93 -6.41 9.17 -1.86
C VAL A 93 -5.55 9.83 -2.96
N MET A 94 -5.21 9.09 -4.03
CA MET A 94 -4.48 9.66 -5.17
C MET A 94 -5.27 10.82 -5.82
N PHE A 95 -6.56 10.62 -6.09
CA PHE A 95 -7.41 11.64 -6.72
C PHE A 95 -7.62 12.86 -5.79
N LEU A 96 -7.85 12.63 -4.50
CA LEU A 96 -7.98 13.71 -3.52
C LEU A 96 -6.69 14.53 -3.41
N SER A 97 -5.53 13.87 -3.36
CA SER A 97 -4.24 14.56 -3.30
C SER A 97 -3.96 15.38 -4.56
N ARG A 98 -4.38 14.90 -5.74
CA ARG A 98 -4.21 15.62 -7.01
C ARG A 98 -5.02 16.93 -7.04
N ARG A 99 -6.21 16.92 -6.42
CA ARG A 99 -7.05 18.12 -6.22
C ARG A 99 -6.45 19.08 -5.20
N GLN A 100 -5.89 18.56 -4.11
CA GLN A 100 -5.26 19.37 -3.06
C GLN A 100 -3.97 20.06 -3.51
N PHE A 101 -3.22 19.41 -4.40
CA PHE A 101 -1.93 19.91 -4.90
C PHE A 101 -1.98 20.11 -6.42
N PRO A 102 -2.70 21.14 -6.91
CA PRO A 102 -2.88 21.38 -8.34
C PRO A 102 -1.55 21.60 -9.09
N GLU A 103 -0.51 22.07 -8.39
CA GLU A 103 0.85 22.32 -8.88
C GLU A 103 1.55 21.03 -9.34
N VAL A 104 1.20 19.89 -8.75
CA VAL A 104 1.72 18.58 -9.15
C VAL A 104 0.91 18.08 -10.34
N ARG A 105 1.38 18.46 -11.54
CA ARG A 105 0.63 18.23 -12.79
C ARG A 105 0.30 16.77 -13.06
N THR A 106 1.26 15.88 -12.82
CA THR A 106 1.18 14.46 -13.23
C THR A 106 1.51 13.58 -12.03
N PRO A 107 0.54 12.82 -11.49
CA PRO A 107 0.80 11.82 -10.47
C PRO A 107 1.78 10.75 -10.95
N GLU A 108 2.60 10.24 -10.02
CA GLU A 108 3.58 9.19 -10.29
C GLU A 108 3.33 7.99 -9.37
N LEU A 109 3.28 6.80 -9.97
CA LEU A 109 3.18 5.51 -9.31
C LEU A 109 4.41 4.65 -9.58
N LEU A 110 4.77 3.75 -8.67
CA LEU A 110 5.67 2.63 -8.93
C LEU A 110 4.91 1.31 -8.74
N ALA A 111 4.80 0.53 -9.81
CA ALA A 111 4.26 -0.82 -9.75
C ALA A 111 5.34 -1.82 -9.31
N LYS A 112 5.09 -2.58 -8.25
CA LYS A 112 5.92 -3.76 -7.93
C LYS A 112 5.33 -4.99 -8.59
N LEU A 113 5.99 -5.47 -9.64
CA LEU A 113 5.63 -6.70 -10.34
C LEU A 113 6.28 -7.92 -9.68
N VAL A 114 5.54 -9.02 -9.60
CA VAL A 114 6.04 -10.34 -9.19
C VAL A 114 5.58 -11.40 -10.18
N ASP A 115 6.32 -12.50 -10.29
CA ASP A 115 5.94 -13.61 -11.15
C ASP A 115 4.64 -14.28 -10.67
N VAL A 116 3.80 -14.62 -11.64
CA VAL A 116 2.74 -15.59 -11.42
C VAL A 116 3.45 -16.93 -11.27
N VAL A 117 3.46 -17.46 -10.05
CA VAL A 117 4.07 -18.77 -9.80
C VAL A 117 3.21 -19.80 -10.53
N SER A 118 3.67 -20.24 -11.70
CA SER A 118 3.17 -21.47 -12.28
C SER A 118 3.59 -22.58 -11.35
N SER A 119 2.66 -23.19 -10.62
CA SER A 119 2.91 -24.54 -10.14
C SER A 119 3.04 -25.40 -11.39
N SER A 120 4.28 -25.58 -11.85
CA SER A 120 4.62 -26.67 -12.73
C SER A 120 4.38 -27.93 -11.90
N GLY A 121 3.12 -28.38 -11.85
CA GLY A 121 2.76 -29.66 -11.27
C GLY A 121 3.63 -30.69 -11.94
N GLY A 122 4.58 -31.25 -11.18
CA GLY A 122 5.50 -32.26 -11.68
C GLY A 122 4.68 -33.35 -12.33
N SER A 123 4.70 -33.40 -13.66
CA SER A 123 3.98 -34.41 -14.41
C SER A 123 4.82 -35.68 -14.42
N ASN A 124 4.67 -36.48 -13.39
CA ASN A 124 5.11 -37.88 -13.38
C ASN A 124 4.08 -38.72 -14.16
N ARG A 125 4.03 -38.53 -15.48
CA ARG A 125 3.47 -39.53 -16.39
C ARG A 125 4.47 -40.66 -16.52
N ASN A 126 4.47 -41.59 -15.56
CA ASN A 126 4.93 -42.94 -15.88
C ASN A 126 3.83 -43.58 -16.74
N ALA A 127 4.23 -44.14 -17.87
CA ALA A 127 3.35 -44.78 -18.82
C ALA A 127 2.96 -46.17 -18.30
N ASN A 128 1.65 -46.44 -18.31
CA ASN A 128 1.13 -47.78 -18.07
C ASN A 128 1.70 -48.75 -19.12
N THR A 129 2.60 -49.65 -18.72
CA THR A 129 2.87 -50.90 -19.45
C THR A 129 2.45 -52.05 -18.55
N ILE A 130 1.39 -52.74 -18.95
CA ILE A 130 0.84 -53.92 -18.27
C ILE A 130 1.68 -55.16 -18.60
N ALA A 131 1.78 -56.04 -17.59
CA ALA A 131 2.16 -57.46 -17.58
C ALA A 131 3.65 -57.82 -17.37
N ALA A 132 4.00 -58.17 -16.13
CA ALA A 132 4.39 -59.55 -15.77
C ALA A 132 4.47 -59.71 -14.25
N VAL A 133 3.73 -60.71 -13.75
CA VAL A 133 3.77 -61.25 -12.40
C VAL A 133 5.15 -61.85 -12.08
N ALA A 134 5.73 -61.49 -10.91
CA ALA A 134 6.49 -62.40 -10.05
C ALA A 134 6.66 -61.73 -8.68
N GLY A 135 6.24 -62.43 -7.64
CA GLY A 135 5.98 -61.87 -6.32
C GLY A 135 7.21 -61.46 -5.51
N SER A 136 6.97 -60.57 -4.55
CA SER A 136 7.61 -60.70 -3.24
C SER A 136 6.70 -60.11 -2.17
N SER A 137 6.45 -60.93 -1.16
CA SER A 137 5.66 -60.62 0.02
C SER A 137 6.49 -59.80 0.99
N SER A 138 5.95 -58.67 1.45
CA SER A 138 6.31 -58.10 2.74
C SER A 138 5.07 -57.48 3.39
N ARG A 139 4.79 -57.98 4.60
CA ARG A 139 3.59 -57.76 5.42
C ARG A 139 3.29 -56.28 5.68
N PRO A 140 2.00 -55.88 5.80
CA PRO A 140 1.64 -54.58 6.33
C PRO A 140 1.64 -54.61 7.86
N ALA A 141 2.40 -53.72 8.49
CA ALA A 141 2.25 -53.43 9.91
C ALA A 141 1.29 -52.25 10.08
N VAL A 142 0.10 -52.57 10.60
CA VAL A 142 -0.86 -51.62 11.15
C VAL A 142 -0.29 -51.06 12.45
N ALA A 143 -0.23 -49.74 12.58
CA ALA A 143 -0.32 -49.07 13.88
C ALA A 143 -0.88 -47.66 13.68
N SER A 144 -2.13 -47.49 14.14
CA SER A 144 -2.77 -46.20 14.32
C SER A 144 -2.22 -45.48 15.55
N SER A 145 -2.27 -44.15 15.54
CA SER A 145 -2.92 -43.30 16.56
C SER A 145 -2.13 -42.04 16.91
N SER A 146 -2.92 -40.99 17.11
CA SER A 146 -2.68 -39.59 17.37
C SER A 146 -2.14 -39.25 18.77
N ALA A 147 -1.29 -38.22 18.85
CA ALA A 147 -1.46 -37.06 19.76
C ALA A 147 -0.39 -35.98 19.42
N PRO A 148 -0.76 -34.70 19.19
CA PRO A 148 0.22 -33.62 19.20
C PRO A 148 0.65 -33.34 20.64
N VAL A 149 1.97 -33.24 20.81
CA VAL A 149 2.63 -32.91 22.08
C VAL A 149 2.24 -31.49 22.51
N TYR A 150 1.91 -31.39 23.80
CA TYR A 150 1.49 -30.20 24.53
C TYR A 150 2.42 -29.00 24.31
N GLU A 151 1.81 -27.84 24.07
CA GLU A 151 2.41 -26.51 24.04
C GLU A 151 2.90 -26.09 25.45
N PRO A 152 4.06 -25.41 25.59
CA PRO A 152 4.48 -24.87 26.88
C PRO A 152 3.61 -23.66 27.26
N PRO A 153 3.08 -23.57 28.48
CA PRO A 153 2.36 -22.37 28.91
C PRO A 153 3.36 -21.22 29.09
N MET A 154 3.45 -20.33 28.11
CA MET A 154 4.00 -18.99 28.36
C MET A 154 2.96 -18.20 29.12
N GLN A 155 3.29 -17.93 30.39
CA GLN A 155 2.54 -17.07 31.28
C GLN A 155 2.37 -15.68 30.63
N PRO A 156 1.17 -15.07 30.67
CA PRO A 156 1.02 -13.67 30.37
C PRO A 156 1.74 -12.86 31.45
N VAL A 157 2.91 -12.31 31.10
CA VAL A 157 3.57 -11.29 31.91
C VAL A 157 2.68 -10.06 31.88
N ALA A 158 2.38 -9.59 33.08
CA ALA A 158 1.45 -8.54 33.41
C ALA A 158 1.61 -7.29 32.55
N SER A 159 0.47 -6.79 32.06
CA SER A 159 0.31 -5.40 31.63
C SER A 159 0.71 -4.46 32.77
N PRO A 160 1.56 -3.44 32.55
CA PRO A 160 1.68 -2.35 33.50
C PRO A 160 0.42 -1.49 33.40
N SER A 161 -0.41 -1.53 34.44
CA SER A 161 -1.51 -0.59 34.62
C SER A 161 -0.96 0.69 35.23
N PHE A 162 -1.15 1.83 34.58
CA PHE A 162 -0.96 3.13 35.22
C PHE A 162 -2.31 3.59 35.77
N ALA A 163 -2.43 3.64 37.09
CA ALA A 163 -3.50 4.38 37.75
C ALA A 163 -3.03 5.82 37.93
N VAL A 164 -3.80 6.78 37.40
CA VAL A 164 -3.68 8.19 37.79
C VAL A 164 -4.52 8.35 39.06
N ASP A 165 -3.87 8.66 40.16
CA ASP A 165 -4.53 9.06 41.41
C ASP A 165 -5.01 10.51 41.26
N LEU A 166 -6.33 10.70 41.35
CA LEU A 166 -6.96 12.01 41.49
C LEU A 166 -7.47 12.14 42.92
N SER A 167 -6.56 12.49 43.81
CA SER A 167 -6.83 13.15 45.08
C SER A 167 -5.81 14.29 45.18
N GLY A 168 -6.12 15.57 45.35
CA GLY A 168 -7.30 16.26 45.84
C GLY A 168 -6.80 17.21 46.92
N ASN A 169 -6.70 18.52 46.65
CA ASN A 169 -7.06 19.53 47.64
C ASN A 169 -7.17 20.94 47.06
N VAL A 170 -8.21 21.60 47.57
CA VAL A 170 -8.64 22.99 47.53
C VAL A 170 -7.52 23.99 47.80
N GLY A 171 -7.62 25.16 47.16
CA GLY A 171 -7.32 26.43 47.83
C GLY A 171 -6.48 27.41 47.03
N ASP A 172 -7.18 28.35 46.41
CA ASP A 172 -7.04 29.79 46.67
C ASP A 172 -6.81 30.68 45.43
N GLU A 173 -7.46 31.84 45.53
CA GLU A 173 -7.69 32.86 44.54
C GLU A 173 -6.43 33.45 43.88
N VAL A 174 -6.61 34.14 42.75
CA VAL A 174 -6.37 35.60 42.60
C VAL A 174 -6.06 35.98 41.13
N ARG A 175 -6.92 36.89 40.63
CA ARG A 175 -6.72 37.95 39.60
C ARG A 175 -6.64 37.63 38.09
N TYR A 176 -7.72 38.07 37.44
CA TYR A 176 -7.82 39.03 36.34
C TYR A 176 -6.61 39.24 35.40
N GLY A 177 -6.83 38.92 34.13
CA GLY A 177 -6.07 39.45 32.99
C GLY A 177 -6.87 39.24 31.71
N GLU A 178 -7.64 40.25 31.32
CA GLU A 178 -8.34 40.33 30.03
C GLU A 178 -7.32 40.31 28.89
N HIS A 179 -7.49 39.40 27.92
CA HIS A 179 -6.88 39.53 26.61
C HIS A 179 -7.92 39.28 25.53
N ILE A 180 -8.44 40.40 25.03
CA ILE A 180 -9.21 40.52 23.79
C ILE A 180 -8.29 40.15 22.62
N PRO A 181 -8.65 39.21 21.73
CA PRO A 181 -8.05 39.16 20.41
C PRO A 181 -8.84 40.08 19.48
N THR A 182 -8.22 41.18 19.09
CA THR A 182 -8.71 42.11 18.05
C THR A 182 -8.87 41.35 16.73
N GLU A 183 -10.10 41.32 16.20
CA GLU A 183 -10.37 40.92 14.81
C GLU A 183 -9.68 41.90 13.85
N MET A 184 -8.73 41.41 13.06
CA MET A 184 -8.23 42.12 11.89
C MET A 184 -9.06 41.71 10.68
N THR A 185 -9.98 42.58 10.29
CA THR A 185 -10.75 42.50 9.05
C THR A 185 -9.81 42.77 7.86
N MET A 186 -9.57 41.75 7.04
CA MET A 186 -8.94 41.94 5.73
C MET A 186 -10.01 42.32 4.70
N THR A 187 -10.01 43.57 4.29
CA THR A 187 -10.73 44.07 3.12
C THR A 187 -10.08 43.57 1.84
N LEU A 188 -10.78 42.69 1.11
CA LEU A 188 -10.45 42.31 -0.27
C LEU A 188 -10.96 43.41 -1.22
N SER A 189 -10.05 44.29 -1.66
CA SER A 189 -10.29 45.15 -2.82
C SER A 189 -9.90 44.42 -4.11
N ARG A 190 -10.89 44.35 -4.99
CA ARG A 190 -10.90 43.73 -6.31
C ARG A 190 -10.23 44.67 -7.32
N ILE A 191 -9.28 44.16 -8.11
CA ILE A 191 -9.02 44.58 -9.50
C ILE A 191 -8.76 43.32 -10.30
#